data_AF-A0A3B3DFB5-F1
#
_entry.id   AF-A0A3B3DFB5-F1
#
_cell.length_a   1.000
_cell.length_b   1.000
_cell.length_c   1.000
_cell.angle_alpha   90.00
_cell.angle_beta   90.00
_cell.angle_gamma   90.00
#
_symmetry.space_group_name_H-M   'P 1'
#
loop_
_entity.id
_entity.type
_entity.pdbx_description
1 polymer ?
#
loop_
_entity_poly.entity_id
_entity_poly.type
_entity_poly.pdbx_seq_one_letter_code
_entity_poly.pdbx_strand_id
1 'polypeptide(L)'
;MESSLSMLSSLKDDSPRPFVQPHYREAYRLAIYALLCGGQEAYWEYLRAEQVHSFLSEEEIRFILENAKPLVLDDDERGPEEVSPSTYFPTLSDEEVPDLELGWPEVCLQETETSISLLYHPPRKDTPTIKEVVRSQIQEARQLVAIAMDVFTDINIFKEVLRAALRGVAVYILLDDSQVGGFLQMSYSVGIDILNNICVRTVRGPEYQCQSGMKFHGGLEQKFMLVDGRTVLYGSYSFSWSFEKINVSMVLVVTGQLVASFDEEFRRVYARSISPAVPFPPLRRAGLQSPASSQLSLTRIQSRGSGQKRWFWTNIRPADRRSVKLQILTFWLRRRFAPCWSDGAAGRPSRRSNHAVGLQTASF
;
A
#
# COMPACT_ATOMS: atom_id res chain seq x y z
N MET A 1 43.88 -17.52 25.61
CA MET A 1 43.48 -17.16 26.99
C MET A 1 42.60 -15.93 26.87
N GLU A 2 41.36 -16.14 26.38
CA GLU A 2 40.15 -16.41 27.18
C GLU A 2 39.54 -15.08 27.67
N SER A 3 38.57 -14.54 26.93
CA SER A 3 37.13 -14.78 27.12
C SER A 3 36.57 -14.02 28.33
N SER A 4 36.15 -12.76 28.13
CA SER A 4 35.31 -12.02 29.07
C SER A 4 33.86 -11.83 28.58
N LEU A 5 33.45 -12.56 27.54
CA LEU A 5 32.04 -12.61 27.07
C LEU A 5 31.31 -13.90 27.51
N SER A 6 31.92 -14.70 28.37
CA SER A 6 31.46 -16.05 28.68
C SER A 6 30.66 -16.18 29.98
N MET A 7 29.78 -15.23 30.35
CA MET A 7 28.78 -15.45 31.43
C MET A 7 27.49 -14.62 31.30
N LEU A 8 26.82 -14.62 30.14
CA LEU A 8 25.37 -14.36 30.06
C LEU A 8 24.67 -15.31 29.08
N SER A 9 25.12 -16.56 29.03
CA SER A 9 24.30 -17.69 28.56
C SER A 9 23.93 -18.51 29.77
N SER A 10 22.74 -18.24 30.33
CA SER A 10 21.90 -19.22 31.04
C SER A 10 20.83 -18.52 31.86
N LEU A 11 19.85 -17.91 31.19
CA LEU A 11 18.48 -17.94 31.66
C LEU A 11 17.60 -18.13 30.44
N LYS A 12 17.10 -19.36 30.28
CA LYS A 12 15.88 -19.64 29.52
C LYS A 12 14.77 -18.84 30.19
N ASP A 13 14.60 -17.60 29.79
CA ASP A 13 13.39 -16.85 30.07
C ASP A 13 12.41 -17.20 28.95
N ASP A 14 11.67 -18.28 29.17
CA ASP A 14 10.61 -18.80 28.30
C ASP A 14 9.31 -17.99 28.50
N SER A 15 9.44 -16.69 28.76
CA SER A 15 8.31 -15.76 28.73
C SER A 15 8.18 -15.22 27.31
N PRO A 16 7.06 -15.44 26.60
CA PRO A 16 6.86 -14.81 25.31
C PRO A 16 6.93 -13.30 25.53
N ARG A 17 7.90 -12.64 24.88
CA ARG A 17 7.96 -11.17 24.80
C ARG A 17 6.54 -10.68 24.52
N PRO A 18 6.02 -9.66 25.21
CA PRO A 18 4.65 -9.21 25.01
C PRO A 18 4.55 -8.53 23.64
N PHE A 19 4.41 -9.34 22.59
CA PHE A 19 4.01 -8.84 21.28
C PHE A 19 2.63 -8.22 21.47
N VAL A 20 2.52 -6.93 21.17
CA VAL A 20 1.22 -6.26 21.13
C VAL A 20 0.37 -7.03 20.12
N GLN A 21 -0.74 -7.60 20.58
CA GLN A 21 -1.60 -8.40 19.72
C GLN A 21 -2.15 -7.53 18.58
N PRO A 22 -2.29 -8.08 17.35
CA PRO A 22 -2.93 -7.38 16.25
C PRO A 22 -4.30 -6.83 16.68
N HIS A 23 -4.54 -5.54 16.48
CA HIS A 23 -5.76 -4.86 16.92
C HIS A 23 -6.93 -5.14 15.96
N TYR A 24 -7.36 -6.39 15.85
CA TYR A 24 -8.55 -6.72 15.08
C TYR A 24 -9.82 -6.29 15.82
N ARG A 25 -10.65 -5.47 15.17
CA ARG A 25 -11.97 -5.09 15.66
C ARG A 25 -13.02 -5.30 14.59
N GLU A 26 -13.92 -6.24 14.83
CA GLU A 26 -15.02 -6.55 13.93
C GLU A 26 -15.89 -5.32 13.61
N ALA A 27 -16.06 -4.42 14.58
CA ALA A 27 -16.79 -3.17 14.37
C ALA A 27 -16.15 -2.27 13.30
N TYR A 28 -14.81 -2.26 13.16
CA TYR A 28 -14.14 -1.47 12.12
C TYR A 28 -14.40 -2.06 10.73
N ARG A 29 -14.37 -3.39 10.62
CA ARG A 29 -14.71 -4.11 9.38
C ARG A 29 -16.15 -3.81 8.94
N LEU A 30 -17.09 -3.84 9.87
CA LEU A 30 -18.49 -3.54 9.61
C LEU A 30 -18.73 -2.05 9.30
N ALA A 31 -17.96 -1.13 9.90
CA ALA A 31 -18.01 0.28 9.55
C ALA A 31 -17.58 0.51 8.09
N ILE A 32 -16.52 -0.16 7.63
CA ILE A 32 -16.09 -0.11 6.21
C ILE A 32 -17.17 -0.71 5.30
N TYR A 33 -17.82 -1.81 5.70
CA TYR A 33 -18.95 -2.36 4.96
C TYR A 33 -20.11 -1.36 4.84
N ALA A 34 -20.47 -0.67 5.94
CA ALA A 34 -21.50 0.37 5.93
C ALA A 34 -21.12 1.55 5.02
N LEU A 35 -19.85 1.97 5.05
CA LEU A 35 -19.31 3.01 4.17
C LEU A 35 -19.49 2.63 2.68
N LEU A 36 -19.11 1.41 2.30
CA LEU A 36 -19.18 0.96 0.91
C LEU A 36 -20.61 0.76 0.41
N CYS A 37 -21.53 0.33 1.28
CA CYS A 37 -22.91 0.06 0.88
C CYS A 37 -23.82 1.28 0.91
N GLY A 38 -23.60 2.19 1.87
CA GLY A 38 -24.48 3.32 2.17
C GLY A 38 -23.80 4.69 2.11
N GLY A 39 -22.52 4.75 1.76
CA GLY A 39 -21.75 5.98 1.69
C GLY A 39 -21.37 6.54 3.07
N GLN A 40 -20.88 7.77 3.07
CA GLN A 40 -20.36 8.44 4.26
C GLN A 40 -21.41 8.59 5.38
N GLU A 41 -22.67 8.85 5.04
CA GLU A 41 -23.75 8.97 6.04
C GLU A 41 -23.96 7.66 6.81
N ALA A 42 -24.00 6.52 6.11
CA ALA A 42 -24.17 5.21 6.72
C ALA A 42 -23.00 4.82 7.63
N TYR A 43 -21.77 5.22 7.27
CA TYR A 43 -20.59 5.06 8.13
C TYR A 43 -20.77 5.81 9.47
N TRP A 44 -21.16 7.09 9.43
CA TRP A 44 -21.36 7.89 10.63
C TRP A 44 -22.55 7.42 11.48
N GLU A 45 -23.62 6.97 10.85
CA GLU A 45 -24.75 6.33 11.55
C GLU A 45 -24.33 5.06 12.27
N TYR A 46 -23.56 4.19 11.61
CA TYR A 46 -23.04 2.96 12.20
C TYR A 46 -22.14 3.24 13.41
N LEU A 47 -21.20 4.18 13.30
CA LEU A 47 -20.31 4.54 14.40
C LEU A 47 -21.08 5.07 15.63
N ARG A 48 -22.10 5.92 15.41
CA ARG A 48 -22.97 6.43 16.48
C ARG A 48 -23.79 5.32 17.13
N ALA A 49 -24.30 4.39 16.33
CA ALA A 49 -25.07 3.25 16.82
C ALA A 49 -24.23 2.31 17.69
N GLU A 50 -23.03 1.95 17.23
CA GLU A 50 -22.14 1.02 17.92
C GLU A 50 -21.25 1.68 18.99
N GLN A 51 -21.36 3.00 19.17
CA GLN A 51 -20.54 3.80 20.09
C GLN A 51 -19.03 3.61 19.83
N VAL A 52 -18.66 3.60 18.55
CA VAL A 52 -17.28 3.42 18.09
C VAL A 52 -16.73 4.77 17.62
N HIS A 53 -15.50 5.09 18.00
CA HIS A 53 -14.83 6.30 17.53
C HIS A 53 -14.47 6.19 16.04
N SER A 54 -14.49 7.32 15.33
CA SER A 54 -13.97 7.35 13.96
C SER A 54 -12.50 6.96 13.95
N PHE A 55 -12.14 6.09 13.03
CA PHE A 55 -10.76 5.67 12.81
C PHE A 55 -10.27 6.02 11.40
N LEU A 56 -11.18 6.33 10.47
CA LEU A 56 -10.84 6.82 9.14
C LEU A 56 -10.83 8.35 9.10
N SER A 57 -9.85 8.93 8.40
CA SER A 57 -9.81 10.33 8.03
C SER A 57 -10.78 10.64 6.88
N GLU A 58 -11.05 11.92 6.62
CA GLU A 58 -11.88 12.32 5.47
C GLU A 58 -11.22 11.96 4.13
N GLU A 59 -9.88 12.03 4.05
CA GLU A 59 -9.14 11.60 2.87
C GLU A 59 -9.26 10.10 2.63
N GLU A 60 -9.17 9.29 3.70
CA GLU A 60 -9.31 7.83 3.59
C GLU A 60 -10.74 7.44 3.20
N ILE A 61 -11.75 8.09 3.78
CA ILE A 61 -13.15 7.89 3.39
C ILE A 61 -13.35 8.19 1.91
N ARG A 62 -12.82 9.32 1.44
CA ARG A 62 -12.90 9.72 0.03
C ARG A 62 -12.18 8.71 -0.87
N PHE A 63 -10.97 8.33 -0.49
CA PHE A 63 -10.15 7.35 -1.20
C PHE A 63 -10.89 6.02 -1.37
N ILE A 64 -11.46 5.46 -0.29
CA ILE A 64 -12.20 4.20 -0.34
C ILE A 64 -13.40 4.30 -1.27
N LEU A 65 -14.18 5.39 -1.17
CA LEU A 65 -15.38 5.58 -2.00
C LEU A 65 -15.05 5.78 -3.49
N GLU A 66 -13.92 6.43 -3.81
CA GLU A 66 -13.51 6.69 -5.19
C GLU A 66 -12.84 5.47 -5.86
N ASN A 67 -12.14 4.64 -5.08
CA ASN A 67 -11.32 3.55 -5.61
C ASN A 67 -11.95 2.15 -5.44
N ALA A 68 -13.02 2.03 -4.65
CA ALA A 68 -13.73 0.77 -4.51
C ALA A 68 -14.41 0.33 -5.81
N LYS A 69 -14.07 -0.86 -6.29
CA LYS A 69 -14.63 -1.48 -7.49
C LYS A 69 -15.30 -2.81 -7.14
N PRO A 70 -16.40 -3.17 -7.80
CA PRO A 70 -17.01 -4.47 -7.62
C PRO A 70 -16.06 -5.56 -8.10
N LEU A 71 -16.07 -6.70 -7.41
CA LEU A 71 -15.50 -7.95 -7.86
C LEU A 71 -16.09 -8.32 -9.22
N VAL A 72 -15.28 -8.20 -10.27
CA VAL A 72 -15.55 -8.88 -11.53
C VAL A 72 -15.01 -10.29 -11.34
N LEU A 73 -15.90 -11.25 -11.15
CA LEU A 73 -15.56 -12.65 -11.32
C LEU A 73 -15.50 -12.86 -12.84
N ASP A 74 -14.31 -13.08 -13.39
CA ASP A 74 -14.20 -13.57 -14.76
C ASP A 74 -14.95 -14.91 -14.83
N ASP A 75 -15.91 -15.00 -15.74
CA ASP A 75 -16.93 -16.06 -15.82
C ASP A 75 -16.35 -17.42 -16.27
N ASP A 76 -15.03 -17.53 -16.43
CA ASP A 76 -14.34 -18.71 -16.98
C ASP A 76 -13.86 -19.74 -15.93
N GLU A 77 -13.95 -19.44 -14.62
CA GLU A 77 -13.58 -20.40 -13.55
C GLU A 77 -14.71 -20.71 -12.57
N ARG A 78 -15.90 -21.09 -13.09
CA ARG A 78 -17.00 -21.55 -12.23
C ARG A 78 -17.29 -23.04 -12.41
N GLY A 79 -16.53 -23.87 -11.69
CA GLY A 79 -17.00 -25.16 -11.21
C GLY A 79 -18.13 -24.97 -10.17
N PRO A 80 -19.13 -25.86 -10.10
CA PRO A 80 -20.31 -25.65 -9.26
C PRO A 80 -20.04 -26.07 -7.81
N GLU A 81 -19.41 -25.21 -7.01
CA GLU A 81 -19.46 -25.32 -5.55
C GLU A 81 -19.78 -23.96 -4.92
N GLU A 82 -20.74 -23.95 -3.99
CA GLU A 82 -21.16 -22.79 -3.22
C GLU A 82 -20.03 -22.33 -2.28
N VAL A 83 -19.12 -21.50 -2.81
CA VAL A 83 -18.10 -20.87 -1.98
C VAL A 83 -18.75 -19.73 -1.19
N SER A 84 -19.05 -20.01 0.07
CA SER A 84 -19.33 -18.97 1.07
C SER A 84 -18.18 -17.95 1.06
N PRO A 85 -18.44 -16.63 1.10
CA PRO A 85 -17.39 -15.62 1.07
C PRO A 85 -16.70 -15.56 2.44
N SER A 86 -15.93 -16.59 2.78
CA SER A 86 -14.97 -16.53 3.86
C SER A 86 -13.86 -15.58 3.45
N THR A 87 -13.46 -14.69 4.35
CA THR A 87 -12.30 -13.82 4.18
C THR A 87 -11.04 -14.69 4.14
N TYR A 88 -10.74 -15.24 2.98
CA TYR A 88 -9.53 -16.00 2.72
C TYR A 88 -8.37 -15.01 2.69
N PHE A 89 -7.50 -15.10 3.69
CA PHE A 89 -6.18 -14.47 3.66
C PHE A 89 -5.19 -15.54 3.22
N PRO A 90 -4.89 -15.67 1.90
CA PRO A 90 -3.81 -16.55 1.49
C PRO A 90 -2.51 -16.01 2.07
N THR A 91 -1.95 -16.73 3.05
CA THR A 91 -0.58 -16.53 3.52
C THR A 91 0.44 -16.96 2.44
N LEU A 92 0.01 -17.85 1.53
CA LEU A 92 0.66 -18.37 0.32
C LEU A 92 0.27 -17.63 -0.98
N SER A 93 1.09 -16.75 -1.57
CA SER A 93 0.88 -16.31 -2.96
C SER A 93 1.72 -17.23 -3.86
N ASP A 94 1.06 -18.04 -4.69
CA ASP A 94 1.67 -18.95 -5.68
C ASP A 94 1.97 -18.23 -7.02
N GLU A 95 2.14 -16.90 -7.02
CA GLU A 95 2.44 -16.14 -8.23
C GLU A 95 3.91 -16.34 -8.64
N GLU A 96 4.13 -16.63 -9.94
CA GLU A 96 5.47 -16.78 -10.52
C GLU A 96 6.23 -15.45 -10.44
N VAL A 97 7.42 -15.48 -9.84
CA VAL A 97 8.25 -14.28 -9.64
C VAL A 97 8.79 -13.82 -10.99
N PRO A 98 8.49 -12.59 -11.46
CA PRO A 98 9.04 -12.07 -12.70
C PRO A 98 10.57 -12.02 -12.66
N ASP A 99 11.19 -12.47 -13.75
CA ASP A 99 12.65 -12.43 -13.91
C ASP A 99 13.16 -10.98 -14.08
N LEU A 100 14.37 -10.72 -13.61
CA LEU A 100 15.06 -9.45 -13.79
C LEU A 100 15.69 -9.38 -15.20
N GLU A 101 14.86 -9.04 -16.19
CA GLU A 101 15.14 -9.17 -17.63
C GLU A 101 16.39 -8.42 -18.14
N LEU A 102 16.79 -7.32 -17.49
CA LEU A 102 17.97 -6.52 -17.87
C LEU A 102 19.26 -6.99 -17.18
N GLY A 103 19.18 -8.10 -16.43
CA GLY A 103 20.23 -8.57 -15.54
C GLY A 103 20.26 -7.82 -14.21
N TRP A 104 20.91 -8.42 -13.23
CA TRP A 104 21.07 -7.84 -11.89
C TRP A 104 22.49 -8.13 -11.37
N PRO A 105 23.28 -7.12 -11.01
CA PRO A 105 24.63 -7.33 -10.49
C PRO A 105 24.58 -8.07 -9.15
N GLU A 106 25.58 -8.90 -8.88
CA GLU A 106 25.76 -9.44 -7.53
C GLU A 106 26.02 -8.29 -6.56
N VAL A 107 25.24 -8.24 -5.48
CA VAL A 107 25.48 -7.30 -4.40
C VAL A 107 26.84 -7.65 -3.83
N CYS A 108 27.78 -6.71 -3.95
CA CYS A 108 29.08 -6.87 -3.32
C CYS A 108 28.85 -6.74 -1.81
N LEU A 109 28.74 -7.88 -1.12
CA LEU A 109 28.84 -7.96 0.34
C LEU A 109 30.25 -7.55 0.73
N GLN A 110 30.54 -6.26 0.63
CA GLN A 110 31.75 -5.72 1.18
C GLN A 110 31.68 -5.91 2.69
N GLU A 111 32.74 -6.43 3.30
CA GLU A 111 32.91 -6.51 4.76
C GLU A 111 33.01 -5.11 5.42
N THR A 112 32.58 -4.05 4.72
CA THR A 112 32.59 -2.68 5.20
C THR A 112 31.39 -2.43 6.11
N GLU A 113 31.65 -1.77 7.22
CA GLU A 113 30.60 -1.33 8.14
C GLU A 113 29.59 -0.42 7.42
N THR A 114 28.34 -0.47 7.89
CA THR A 114 27.29 0.37 7.31
C THR A 114 27.54 1.84 7.63
N SER A 115 27.63 2.67 6.60
CA SER A 115 27.75 4.13 6.74
C SER A 115 26.45 4.80 6.30
N ILE A 116 25.96 5.72 7.12
CA ILE A 116 24.70 6.44 6.88
C ILE A 116 24.96 7.94 6.97
N SER A 117 24.62 8.67 5.90
CA SER A 117 24.65 10.14 5.86
C SER A 117 23.26 10.70 5.56
N LEU A 118 22.99 11.90 6.07
CA LEU A 118 21.66 12.52 6.05
C LEU A 118 21.64 13.75 5.16
N LEU A 119 20.64 13.84 4.29
CA LEU A 119 20.33 14.99 3.45
C LEU A 119 18.94 15.52 3.78
N TYR A 120 18.78 16.83 3.63
CA TYR A 120 17.56 17.55 3.95
C TYR A 120 17.14 18.43 2.79
N HIS A 121 15.83 18.64 2.66
CA HIS A 121 15.27 19.69 1.83
C HIS A 121 14.29 20.53 2.67
N PRO A 122 14.52 21.84 2.84
CA PRO A 122 15.66 22.62 2.34
C PRO A 122 17.03 22.16 2.88
N PRO A 123 18.13 22.35 2.13
CA PRO A 123 19.46 21.90 2.53
C PRO A 123 19.98 22.64 3.76
N ARG A 124 20.83 21.97 4.55
CA ARG A 124 21.58 22.60 5.65
C ARG A 124 22.80 23.34 5.09
N LYS A 125 23.44 24.15 5.94
CA LYS A 125 24.69 24.86 5.59
C LYS A 125 25.73 23.87 5.05
N ASP A 126 26.35 24.24 3.94
CA ASP A 126 27.41 23.47 3.28
C ASP A 126 27.04 22.03 2.89
N THR A 127 25.74 21.75 2.72
CA THR A 127 25.26 20.45 2.23
C THR A 127 24.59 20.58 0.86
N PRO A 128 24.81 19.63 -0.07
CA PRO A 128 24.14 19.64 -1.35
C PRO A 128 22.64 19.39 -1.21
N THR A 129 21.86 19.78 -2.22
CA THR A 129 20.44 19.43 -2.27
C THR A 129 20.25 17.95 -2.53
N ILE A 130 19.12 17.39 -2.06
CA ILE A 130 18.75 15.99 -2.34
C ILE A 130 18.75 15.72 -3.86
N LYS A 131 18.21 16.65 -4.65
CA LYS A 131 18.14 16.53 -6.11
C LYS A 131 19.51 16.48 -6.78
N GLU A 132 20.48 17.27 -6.32
CA GLU A 132 21.85 17.23 -6.84
C GLU A 132 22.50 15.87 -6.56
N VAL A 133 22.36 15.35 -5.34
CA VAL A 133 22.94 14.04 -4.98
C VAL A 133 22.28 12.91 -5.77
N VAL A 134 20.94 12.91 -5.90
CA VAL A 134 20.22 11.92 -6.73
C VAL A 134 20.75 11.95 -8.17
N ARG A 135 20.91 13.14 -8.77
CA ARG A 135 21.43 13.27 -10.13
C ARG A 135 22.89 12.79 -10.24
N SER A 136 23.75 13.14 -9.28
CA SER A 136 25.14 12.69 -9.24
C SER A 136 25.24 11.17 -9.20
N GLN A 137 24.45 10.53 -8.34
CA GLN A 137 24.44 9.06 -8.20
C GLN A 137 24.02 8.36 -9.50
N ILE A 138 23.01 8.88 -10.21
CA ILE A 138 22.59 8.34 -11.52
C ILE A 138 23.66 8.58 -12.60
N GLN A 139 24.38 9.69 -12.53
CA GLN A 139 25.49 9.99 -13.46
C GLN A 139 26.69 9.09 -13.24
N GLU A 140 26.99 8.76 -11.98
CA GLU A 140 28.12 7.90 -11.59
C GLU A 140 27.82 6.40 -11.78
N ALA A 141 26.55 6.01 -11.86
CA ALA A 141 26.10 4.63 -12.07
C ALA A 141 26.71 3.99 -13.32
N ARG A 142 27.17 2.74 -13.15
CA ARG A 142 27.87 1.96 -14.19
C ARG A 142 27.16 0.69 -14.63
N GLN A 143 26.36 0.09 -13.76
CA GLN A 143 25.76 -1.23 -13.99
C GLN A 143 24.25 -1.23 -13.76
N LEU A 144 23.78 -0.69 -12.63
CA LEU A 144 22.39 -0.78 -12.21
C LEU A 144 21.89 0.53 -11.58
N VAL A 145 20.67 0.93 -11.96
CA VAL A 145 19.86 1.91 -11.22
C VAL A 145 18.47 1.31 -11.00
N ALA A 146 18.15 1.01 -9.74
CA ALA A 146 16.87 0.47 -9.34
C ALA A 146 16.11 1.50 -8.49
N ILE A 147 14.93 1.91 -8.93
CA ILE A 147 14.14 2.99 -8.33
C ILE A 147 12.79 2.42 -7.90
N ALA A 148 12.44 2.54 -6.62
CA ALA A 148 11.09 2.32 -6.11
C ALA A 148 10.55 3.67 -5.63
N MET A 149 9.45 4.14 -6.21
CA MET A 149 8.97 5.51 -6.00
C MET A 149 7.44 5.60 -6.09
N ASP A 150 6.86 6.44 -5.24
CA ASP A 150 5.43 6.78 -5.29
C ASP A 150 5.11 7.68 -6.51
N VAL A 151 5.82 8.80 -6.67
CA VAL A 151 5.61 9.78 -7.74
C VAL A 151 6.92 10.05 -8.46
N PHE A 152 6.91 9.90 -9.79
CA PHE A 152 8.04 10.25 -10.65
C PHE A 152 7.59 11.10 -11.84
N THR A 153 7.71 12.42 -11.70
CA THR A 153 7.34 13.42 -12.71
C THR A 153 8.44 14.47 -12.96
N ASP A 154 9.59 14.36 -12.28
CA ASP A 154 10.72 15.27 -12.47
C ASP A 154 11.50 14.97 -13.76
N ILE A 155 11.33 15.86 -14.74
CA ILE A 155 11.99 15.77 -16.06
C ILE A 155 13.52 15.76 -15.95
N ASN A 156 14.10 16.48 -14.99
CA ASN A 156 15.56 16.60 -14.88
C ASN A 156 16.19 15.31 -14.36
N ILE A 157 15.56 14.68 -13.37
CA ILE A 157 15.99 13.37 -12.87
C ILE A 157 15.79 12.31 -13.97
N PHE A 158 14.62 12.33 -14.63
CA PHE A 158 14.33 11.39 -15.70
C PHE A 158 15.31 11.48 -16.88
N LYS A 159 15.75 12.69 -17.25
CA LYS A 159 16.81 12.88 -18.26
C LYS A 159 18.14 12.24 -17.85
N GLU A 160 18.51 12.27 -16.58
CA GLU A 160 19.73 11.56 -16.13
C GLU A 160 19.55 10.04 -16.23
N VAL A 161 18.36 9.52 -15.91
CA VAL A 161 18.03 8.10 -16.05
C VAL A 161 18.15 7.65 -17.51
N LEU A 162 17.60 8.42 -18.45
CA LEU A 162 17.75 8.15 -19.88
C LEU A 162 19.22 8.13 -20.30
N ARG A 163 20.02 9.10 -19.83
CA ARG A 163 21.46 9.12 -20.10
C ARG A 163 22.18 7.92 -19.52
N ALA A 164 21.79 7.44 -18.34
CA ALA A 164 22.36 6.23 -17.76
C ALA A 164 22.04 4.99 -18.61
N ALA A 165 20.78 4.84 -19.04
CA ALA A 165 20.36 3.74 -19.91
C ALA A 165 21.11 3.74 -21.26
N LEU A 166 21.34 4.93 -21.84
CA LEU A 166 22.14 5.10 -23.07
C LEU A 166 23.62 4.70 -22.89
N ARG A 167 24.16 4.77 -21.66
CA ARG A 167 25.51 4.27 -21.34
C ARG A 167 25.55 2.75 -21.16
N GLY A 168 24.41 2.05 -21.24
CA GLY A 168 24.31 0.61 -21.01
C GLY A 168 23.98 0.21 -19.57
N VAL A 169 23.63 1.16 -18.71
CA VAL A 169 23.19 0.87 -17.33
C VAL A 169 21.79 0.26 -17.36
N ALA A 170 21.58 -0.86 -16.67
CA ALA A 170 20.26 -1.45 -16.51
C ALA A 170 19.43 -0.60 -15.53
N VAL A 171 18.26 -0.15 -15.97
CA VAL A 171 17.37 0.67 -15.14
C VAL A 171 16.07 -0.06 -14.86
N TYR A 172 15.73 -0.22 -13.59
CA TYR A 172 14.43 -0.72 -13.15
C TYR A 172 13.69 0.37 -12.39
N ILE A 173 12.44 0.63 -12.76
CA ILE A 173 11.58 1.62 -12.12
C ILE A 173 10.30 0.93 -11.68
N LEU A 174 10.09 0.86 -10.36
CA LEU A 174 8.86 0.44 -9.71
C LEU A 174 8.09 1.67 -9.27
N LEU A 175 6.89 1.84 -9.82
CA LEU A 175 6.02 2.99 -9.54
C LEU A 175 4.72 2.56 -8.90
N ASP A 176 4.15 3.44 -8.09
CA ASP A 176 2.77 3.27 -7.64
C ASP A 176 1.79 3.25 -8.83
N ASP A 177 0.87 2.27 -8.82
CA ASP A 177 -0.11 2.07 -9.89
C ASP A 177 -1.02 3.30 -10.10
N SER A 178 -1.34 4.05 -9.03
CA SER A 178 -2.19 5.24 -9.15
C SER A 178 -1.47 6.43 -9.79
N GLN A 179 -0.13 6.46 -9.77
CA GLN A 179 0.69 7.58 -10.21
C GLN A 179 1.37 7.36 -11.56
N VAL A 180 1.25 6.16 -12.15
CA VAL A 180 1.88 5.81 -13.44
C VAL A 180 1.46 6.74 -14.58
N GLY A 181 0.22 7.24 -14.58
CA GLY A 181 -0.27 8.15 -15.62
C GLY A 181 0.55 9.44 -15.72
N GLY A 182 0.94 10.02 -14.58
CA GLY A 182 1.78 11.23 -14.55
C GLY A 182 3.19 10.96 -15.06
N PHE A 183 3.77 9.82 -14.71
CA PHE A 183 5.07 9.38 -15.24
C PHE A 183 5.00 9.22 -16.76
N LEU A 184 4.00 8.49 -17.28
CA LEU A 184 3.86 8.27 -18.72
C LEU A 184 3.74 9.58 -19.50
N GLN A 185 2.93 10.53 -19.03
CA GLN A 185 2.79 11.85 -19.66
C GLN A 185 4.12 12.63 -19.71
N MET A 186 4.88 12.63 -18.62
CA MET A 186 6.21 13.22 -18.56
C MET A 186 7.17 12.52 -19.53
N SER A 187 7.14 11.19 -19.55
CA SER A 187 7.97 10.32 -20.38
C SER A 187 7.79 10.60 -21.88
N TYR A 188 6.54 10.76 -22.35
CA TYR A 188 6.24 11.13 -23.75
C TYR A 188 6.77 12.51 -24.12
N SER A 189 6.69 13.45 -23.18
CA SER A 189 7.12 14.84 -23.42
C SER A 189 8.63 14.95 -23.64
N VAL A 190 9.40 13.99 -23.16
CA VAL A 190 10.86 13.92 -23.33
C VAL A 190 11.26 13.17 -24.62
N GLY A 191 10.30 12.54 -25.32
CA GLY A 191 10.55 11.88 -26.61
C GLY A 191 11.23 10.52 -26.47
N ILE A 192 10.64 9.63 -25.67
CA ILE A 192 11.16 8.27 -25.50
C ILE A 192 10.84 7.44 -26.75
N ASP A 193 11.87 7.09 -27.51
CA ASP A 193 11.92 5.75 -28.10
C ASP A 193 12.21 4.79 -26.95
N ILE A 194 11.33 3.81 -26.73
CA ILE A 194 11.41 2.85 -25.61
C ILE A 194 12.82 2.25 -25.60
N LEU A 195 13.66 2.68 -24.64
CA LEU A 195 15.05 2.24 -24.56
C LEU A 195 15.07 0.82 -24.01
N ASN A 196 15.79 -0.07 -24.70
CA ASN A 196 15.91 -1.50 -24.33
C ASN A 196 16.47 -1.74 -22.92
N ASN A 197 17.04 -0.72 -22.25
CA ASN A 197 17.67 -0.82 -20.93
C ASN A 197 16.86 -0.16 -19.80
N ILE A 198 15.57 0.15 -20.03
CA ILE A 198 14.68 0.66 -18.99
C ILE A 198 13.46 -0.25 -18.86
N CYS A 199 13.29 -0.86 -17.69
CA CYS A 199 12.12 -1.64 -17.32
C CYS A 199 11.26 -0.82 -16.35
N VAL A 200 10.01 -0.56 -16.70
CA VAL A 200 9.06 0.16 -15.83
C VAL A 200 7.92 -0.78 -15.47
N ARG A 201 7.66 -0.95 -14.18
CA ARG A 201 6.56 -1.78 -13.65
C ARG A 201 5.76 -1.01 -12.61
N THR A 202 4.48 -1.37 -12.44
CA THR A 202 3.63 -0.78 -11.42
C THR A 202 3.45 -1.71 -10.24
N VAL A 203 3.27 -1.14 -9.06
CA VAL A 203 3.10 -1.87 -7.80
C VAL A 203 1.79 -1.43 -7.16
N ARG A 204 1.03 -2.41 -6.67
CA ARG A 204 -0.16 -2.18 -5.85
C ARG A 204 0.15 -2.57 -4.41
N GLY A 205 -0.37 -1.79 -3.47
CA GLY A 205 -0.37 -2.16 -2.07
C GLY A 205 -1.36 -3.31 -1.78
N PRO A 206 -1.50 -3.70 -0.51
CA PRO A 206 -2.43 -4.76 -0.11
C PRO A 206 -3.86 -4.48 -0.56
N GLU A 207 -4.55 -5.52 -1.05
CA GLU A 207 -5.96 -5.45 -1.42
C GLU A 207 -6.86 -5.64 -0.18
N TYR A 208 -7.84 -4.77 -0.03
CA TYR A 208 -8.93 -4.91 0.91
C TYR A 208 -10.18 -5.42 0.19
N GLN A 209 -10.62 -6.63 0.56
CA GLN A 209 -11.84 -7.22 0.04
C GLN A 209 -12.97 -7.13 1.07
N CYS A 210 -14.05 -6.46 0.69
CA CYS A 210 -15.25 -6.34 1.52
C CYS A 210 -16.25 -7.45 1.22
N GLN A 211 -17.06 -7.81 2.23
CA GLN A 211 -18.17 -8.76 2.08
C GLN A 211 -19.25 -8.29 1.10
N SER A 212 -19.35 -6.99 0.83
CA SER A 212 -20.21 -6.44 -0.23
C SER A 212 -19.75 -6.84 -1.64
N GLY A 213 -18.62 -7.51 -1.77
CA GLY A 213 -17.97 -7.83 -3.02
C GLY A 213 -17.16 -6.66 -3.61
N MET A 214 -17.07 -5.53 -2.89
CA MET A 214 -16.22 -4.41 -3.31
C MET A 214 -14.77 -4.64 -2.88
N LYS A 215 -13.83 -4.20 -3.73
CA LYS A 215 -12.39 -4.26 -3.53
C LYS A 215 -11.72 -2.93 -3.81
N PHE A 216 -10.69 -2.62 -3.04
CA PHE A 216 -9.77 -1.51 -3.28
C PHE A 216 -8.39 -1.92 -2.77
N HIS A 217 -7.32 -1.26 -3.22
CA HIS A 217 -5.96 -1.59 -2.80
C HIS A 217 -5.19 -0.35 -2.35
N GLY A 218 -4.19 -0.53 -1.49
CA GLY A 218 -3.23 0.52 -1.15
C GLY A 218 -2.24 0.81 -2.28
N GLY A 219 -1.25 1.65 -2.00
CA GLY A 219 -0.19 2.02 -2.93
C GLY A 219 1.22 1.62 -2.49
N LEU A 220 2.20 1.93 -3.34
CA LEU A 220 3.63 1.87 -3.03
C LEU A 220 4.07 3.18 -2.37
N GLU A 221 4.27 3.16 -1.05
CA GLU A 221 4.73 4.32 -0.28
C GLU A 221 6.25 4.33 -0.03
N GLN A 222 6.96 3.24 -0.36
CA GLN A 222 8.41 3.15 -0.22
C GLN A 222 9.10 3.98 -1.30
N LYS A 223 10.09 4.79 -0.89
CA LYS A 223 10.81 5.69 -1.78
C LYS A 223 12.30 5.47 -1.60
N PHE A 224 12.89 4.70 -2.50
CA PHE A 224 14.33 4.50 -2.52
C PHE A 224 14.91 4.28 -3.91
N MET A 225 16.20 4.56 -4.02
CA MET A 225 17.01 4.31 -5.21
C MET A 225 18.27 3.55 -4.82
N LEU A 226 18.47 2.39 -5.44
CA LEU A 226 19.67 1.56 -5.32
C LEU A 226 20.53 1.75 -6.57
N VAL A 227 21.81 2.06 -6.38
CA VAL A 227 22.78 2.29 -7.45
C VAL A 227 23.94 1.30 -7.33
N ASP A 228 24.19 0.56 -8.41
CA ASP A 228 25.29 -0.42 -8.59
C ASP A 228 25.41 -1.46 -7.46
N GLY A 229 24.35 -1.72 -6.68
CA GLY A 229 24.40 -2.60 -5.51
C GLY A 229 25.30 -2.08 -4.37
N ARG A 230 25.61 -0.77 -4.34
CA ARG A 230 26.59 -0.17 -3.42
C ARG A 230 26.07 1.00 -2.60
N THR A 231 25.15 1.76 -3.16
CA THR A 231 24.61 2.97 -2.54
C THR A 231 23.10 2.93 -2.61
N VAL A 232 22.45 3.21 -1.48
CA VAL A 232 21.00 3.38 -1.39
C VAL A 232 20.67 4.78 -0.94
N LEU A 233 19.72 5.41 -1.62
CA LEU A 233 19.08 6.64 -1.17
C LEU A 233 17.67 6.29 -0.74
N TYR A 234 17.33 6.43 0.54
CA TYR A 234 16.01 6.12 1.11
C TYR A 234 15.47 7.31 1.89
N GLY A 235 14.21 7.69 1.68
CA GLY A 235 13.63 8.78 2.47
C GLY A 235 12.22 9.18 2.06
N SER A 236 11.85 10.42 2.36
CA SER A 236 10.51 10.94 2.05
C SER A 236 10.42 11.71 0.73
N TYR A 237 11.55 11.94 0.04
CA TYR A 237 11.63 12.75 -1.17
C TYR A 237 11.08 12.01 -2.40
N SER A 238 9.97 12.48 -2.95
CA SER A 238 9.44 12.00 -4.23
C SER A 238 10.03 12.78 -5.42
N PHE A 239 10.19 12.14 -6.58
CA PHE A 239 10.74 12.76 -7.77
C PHE A 239 9.72 13.64 -8.49
N SER A 240 9.37 14.77 -7.88
CA SER A 240 8.42 15.74 -8.41
C SER A 240 8.80 17.18 -8.08
N TRP A 241 8.23 18.12 -8.81
CA TRP A 241 8.48 19.56 -8.60
C TRP A 241 8.10 20.05 -7.19
N SER A 242 7.06 19.48 -6.58
CA SER A 242 6.60 19.89 -5.25
C SER A 242 7.65 19.63 -4.16
N PHE A 243 8.37 18.52 -4.26
CA PHE A 243 9.47 18.21 -3.35
C PHE A 243 10.70 19.10 -3.53
N GLU A 244 10.83 19.80 -4.65
CA GLU A 244 11.85 20.82 -4.83
C GLU A 244 11.43 22.19 -4.29
N LYS A 245 10.14 22.53 -4.32
CA LYS A 245 9.69 23.93 -4.08
C LYS A 245 8.87 24.14 -2.82
N ILE A 246 8.11 23.14 -2.37
CA ILE A 246 7.09 23.35 -1.32
C ILE A 246 7.20 22.36 -0.16
N ASN A 247 7.65 21.12 -0.39
CA ASN A 247 7.67 20.10 0.68
C ASN A 247 8.97 20.16 1.47
N VAL A 248 8.89 19.74 2.74
CA VAL A 248 10.05 19.46 3.58
C VAL A 248 10.30 17.96 3.57
N SER A 249 11.55 17.54 3.35
CA SER A 249 11.88 16.11 3.24
C SER A 249 13.29 15.81 3.73
N MET A 250 13.56 14.52 3.93
CA MET A 250 14.83 14.00 4.41
C MET A 250 15.14 12.69 3.69
N VAL A 251 16.41 12.48 3.36
CA VAL A 251 16.91 11.27 2.69
C VAL A 251 18.18 10.78 3.39
N LEU A 252 18.25 9.47 3.61
CA LEU A 252 19.42 8.73 4.02
C LEU A 252 20.21 8.32 2.77
N VAL A 253 21.52 8.52 2.79
CA VAL A 253 22.46 7.91 1.86
C VAL A 253 23.18 6.80 2.62
N VAL A 254 22.96 5.56 2.21
CA VAL A 254 23.41 4.35 2.90
C VAL A 254 24.41 3.60 2.01
N THR A 255 25.53 3.20 2.58
CA THR A 255 26.53 2.32 1.97
C THR A 255 26.93 1.21 2.96
N GLY A 256 27.55 0.14 2.45
CA GLY A 256 27.98 -1.02 3.25
C GLY A 256 26.90 -2.10 3.33
N GLN A 257 26.95 -2.93 4.38
CA GLN A 257 26.15 -4.16 4.50
C GLN A 257 24.64 -3.97 4.38
N LEU A 258 24.09 -2.85 4.90
CA LEU A 258 22.63 -2.61 4.87
C LEU A 258 22.06 -2.51 3.45
N VAL A 259 22.90 -2.25 2.44
CA VAL A 259 22.49 -2.21 1.03
C VAL A 259 21.92 -3.55 0.56
N ALA A 260 22.42 -4.68 1.09
CA ALA A 260 21.90 -6.00 0.76
C ALA A 260 20.42 -6.17 1.17
N SER A 261 20.00 -5.59 2.30
CA SER A 261 18.60 -5.64 2.73
C SER A 261 17.68 -4.83 1.80
N PHE A 262 18.17 -3.74 1.23
CA PHE A 262 17.43 -2.98 0.22
C PHE A 262 17.37 -3.68 -1.14
N ASP A 263 18.41 -4.43 -1.49
CA ASP A 263 18.41 -5.31 -2.67
C ASP A 263 17.32 -6.37 -2.56
N GLU A 264 17.27 -7.09 -1.43
CA GLU A 264 16.23 -8.07 -1.13
C GLU A 264 14.83 -7.45 -1.15
N GLU A 265 14.66 -6.27 -0.57
CA GLU A 265 13.37 -5.57 -0.60
C GLU A 265 12.99 -5.17 -2.03
N PHE A 266 13.92 -4.66 -2.83
CA PHE A 266 13.61 -4.32 -4.22
C PHE A 266 13.14 -5.54 -5.00
N ARG A 267 13.84 -6.68 -4.86
CA ARG A 267 13.43 -7.94 -5.50
C ARG A 267 12.06 -8.41 -5.02
N ARG A 268 11.76 -8.28 -3.72
CA ARG A 268 10.46 -8.62 -3.14
C ARG A 268 9.33 -7.74 -3.70
N VAL A 269 9.56 -6.45 -3.87
CA VAL A 269 8.58 -5.53 -4.46
C VAL A 269 8.45 -5.78 -5.97
N TYR A 270 9.56 -6.05 -6.65
CA TYR A 270 9.58 -6.42 -8.07
C TYR A 270 8.77 -7.69 -8.34
N ALA A 271 8.88 -8.69 -7.45
CA ALA A 271 8.11 -9.93 -7.53
C ALA A 271 6.60 -9.70 -7.57
N ARG A 272 6.10 -8.67 -6.87
CA ARG A 272 4.68 -8.29 -6.79
C ARG A 272 4.24 -7.28 -7.83
N SER A 273 5.18 -6.83 -8.66
CA SER A 273 4.92 -5.74 -9.62
C SER A 273 4.28 -6.29 -10.89
N ILE A 274 3.42 -5.47 -11.50
CA ILE A 274 2.65 -5.81 -12.69
C ILE A 274 3.22 -4.98 -13.85
N SER A 275 3.26 -5.56 -15.05
CA SER A 275 3.58 -4.78 -16.25
C SER A 275 2.49 -3.72 -16.45
N PRO A 276 2.85 -2.44 -16.71
CA PRO A 276 1.85 -1.40 -16.92
C PRO A 276 0.94 -1.80 -18.09
N ALA A 277 -0.37 -1.83 -17.84
CA ALA A 277 -1.37 -2.27 -18.82
C ALA A 277 -1.53 -1.33 -20.03
N VAL A 278 -0.82 -0.19 -20.05
CA VAL A 278 -0.83 0.76 -21.17
C VAL A 278 0.40 0.49 -22.03
N PRO A 279 0.24 -0.11 -23.23
CA PRO A 279 1.33 -0.15 -24.19
C PRO A 279 1.74 1.28 -24.49
N PHE A 280 3.03 1.57 -24.43
CA PHE A 280 3.55 2.80 -24.99
C PHE A 280 3.09 2.88 -26.46
N PRO A 281 2.22 3.83 -26.87
CA PRO A 281 1.86 3.93 -28.28
C PRO A 281 3.13 4.26 -29.04
N PRO A 282 3.46 3.52 -30.13
CA PRO A 282 4.53 3.94 -31.00
C PRO A 282 4.13 5.30 -31.59
N LEU A 283 4.87 6.36 -31.25
CA LEU A 283 4.66 7.65 -31.85
C LEU A 283 4.98 7.54 -33.34
N ARG A 284 3.95 7.68 -34.18
CA ARG A 284 4.14 7.95 -35.61
C ARG A 284 5.10 9.14 -35.73
N ARG A 285 6.20 8.95 -36.47
CA ARG A 285 7.13 10.02 -36.85
C ARG A 285 6.34 11.20 -37.43
N ALA A 286 6.02 12.19 -36.59
CA ALA A 286 5.57 13.48 -37.05
C ALA A 286 6.81 14.18 -37.61
N GLY A 287 6.85 14.32 -38.92
CA GLY A 287 7.96 14.95 -39.63
C GLY A 287 8.29 16.32 -39.05
N LEU A 288 9.58 16.63 -39.06
CA LEU A 288 10.14 17.96 -38.82
C LEU A 288 9.29 19.03 -39.55
N GLN A 289 8.49 19.78 -38.79
CA GLN A 289 8.11 21.13 -39.15
C GLN A 289 8.29 22.00 -37.90
N SER A 290 9.30 22.86 -37.97
CA SER A 290 9.62 23.88 -36.98
C SER A 290 8.40 24.78 -36.74
N PRO A 291 7.97 25.02 -35.49
CA PRO A 291 7.01 26.09 -35.25
C PRO A 291 7.76 27.42 -35.23
N ALA A 292 7.54 28.21 -36.27
CA ALA A 292 7.84 29.62 -36.27
C ALA A 292 7.16 30.28 -35.07
N SER A 293 7.96 31.07 -34.35
CA SER A 293 7.60 32.05 -33.34
C SER A 293 6.22 32.69 -33.56
N SER A 294 5.32 32.53 -32.59
CA SER A 294 4.11 33.32 -32.49
C SER A 294 3.98 33.88 -31.09
N GLN A 295 3.98 35.20 -31.03
CA GLN A 295 3.80 36.03 -29.85
C GLN A 295 2.45 35.73 -29.20
N LEU A 296 2.46 35.44 -27.90
CA LEU A 296 1.23 35.31 -27.12
C LEU A 296 0.73 36.71 -26.73
N SER A 297 -0.33 37.15 -27.41
CA SER A 297 -1.17 38.26 -26.98
C SER A 297 -2.14 37.78 -25.89
N LEU A 298 -1.96 38.29 -24.68
CA LEU A 298 -2.88 38.11 -23.57
C LEU A 298 -4.20 38.84 -23.87
N THR A 299 -5.26 38.10 -24.16
CA THR A 299 -6.63 38.62 -24.06
C THR A 299 -7.47 37.81 -23.06
N ARG A 300 -7.89 38.58 -22.05
CA ARG A 300 -8.89 38.32 -21.02
C ARG A 300 -10.21 37.84 -21.64
N ILE A 301 -10.72 36.68 -21.21
CA ILE A 301 -12.13 36.31 -21.39
C ILE A 301 -12.75 35.94 -20.05
N GLN A 302 -13.93 36.51 -19.85
CA GLN A 302 -14.73 36.61 -18.65
C GLN A 302 -15.33 35.29 -18.17
N SER A 303 -15.56 35.24 -16.86
CA SER A 303 -16.35 34.26 -16.15
C SER A 303 -17.82 34.28 -16.56
N ARG A 304 -18.38 33.09 -16.79
CA ARG A 304 -19.83 32.87 -16.74
C ARG A 304 -20.16 31.41 -16.49
N GLY A 305 -20.99 31.18 -15.47
CA GLY A 305 -22.05 30.16 -15.52
C GLY A 305 -21.76 28.79 -14.90
N SER A 306 -22.15 28.66 -13.64
CA SER A 306 -22.65 27.46 -12.95
C SER A 306 -23.00 26.24 -13.83
N GLY A 307 -22.29 25.13 -13.61
CA GLY A 307 -22.63 23.79 -14.10
C GLY A 307 -22.60 22.78 -12.96
N GLN A 308 -23.74 22.59 -12.31
CA GLN A 308 -23.98 21.60 -11.27
C GLN A 308 -23.88 20.19 -11.88
N LYS A 309 -22.76 19.49 -11.65
CA LYS A 309 -22.60 18.10 -12.11
C LYS A 309 -23.35 17.17 -11.16
N ARG A 310 -24.49 16.70 -11.65
CA ARG A 310 -25.40 15.74 -11.06
C ARG A 310 -24.73 14.35 -11.07
N TRP A 311 -24.45 13.81 -9.88
CA TRP A 311 -23.88 12.48 -9.69
C TRP A 311 -24.90 11.40 -10.11
N PHE A 312 -24.61 10.68 -11.19
CA PHE A 312 -25.38 9.50 -11.60
C PHE A 312 -24.82 8.26 -10.90
N TRP A 313 -25.37 7.95 -9.73
CA TRP A 313 -25.33 6.60 -9.17
C TRP A 313 -26.43 5.77 -9.82
N THR A 314 -26.10 4.98 -10.85
CA THR A 314 -26.97 3.91 -11.34
C THR A 314 -26.14 2.73 -11.80
N ASN A 315 -25.86 1.81 -10.87
CA ASN A 315 -26.16 0.38 -11.01
C ASN A 315 -25.55 -0.41 -9.83
N ILE A 316 -26.21 -0.31 -8.67
CA ILE A 316 -26.22 -1.39 -7.67
C ILE A 316 -27.68 -1.83 -7.60
N ARG A 317 -27.94 -3.13 -7.74
CA ARG A 317 -29.29 -3.68 -7.82
C ARG A 317 -30.10 -3.27 -6.56
N PRO A 318 -31.40 -2.93 -6.68
CA PRO A 318 -32.25 -2.54 -5.54
C PRO A 318 -32.40 -3.62 -4.44
N ALA A 319 -31.89 -4.83 -4.66
CA ALA A 319 -31.90 -5.93 -3.70
C ALA A 319 -30.94 -5.72 -2.51
N ASP A 320 -29.85 -4.96 -2.67
CA ASP A 320 -28.83 -4.83 -1.61
C ASP A 320 -29.15 -3.77 -0.54
N ARG A 321 -29.93 -2.73 -0.87
CA ARG A 321 -30.35 -1.73 0.14
C ARG A 321 -31.29 -2.28 1.21
N ARG A 322 -32.08 -3.31 0.86
CA ARG A 322 -32.89 -4.04 1.86
C ARG A 322 -32.03 -5.00 2.66
N SER A 323 -31.02 -5.62 2.04
CA SER A 323 -30.09 -6.53 2.71
C SER A 323 -29.22 -5.82 3.75
N VAL A 324 -28.77 -4.59 3.51
CA VAL A 324 -28.00 -3.80 4.48
C VAL A 324 -28.86 -3.38 5.67
N LYS A 325 -30.08 -2.89 5.43
CA LYS A 325 -31.03 -2.62 6.53
C LYS A 325 -31.37 -3.89 7.30
N LEU A 326 -31.58 -5.02 6.63
CA LEU A 326 -31.90 -6.29 7.27
C LEU A 326 -30.70 -6.91 7.99
N GLN A 327 -29.47 -6.79 7.50
CA GLN A 327 -28.27 -7.31 8.19
C GLN A 327 -27.92 -6.44 9.39
N ILE A 328 -28.05 -5.11 9.27
CA ILE A 328 -28.01 -4.20 10.42
C ILE A 328 -29.15 -4.54 11.37
N LEU A 329 -30.40 -4.73 10.92
CA LEU A 329 -31.53 -5.12 11.78
C LEU A 329 -31.33 -6.49 12.44
N THR A 330 -30.77 -7.47 11.72
CA THR A 330 -30.53 -8.84 12.20
C THR A 330 -29.37 -8.86 13.20
N PHE A 331 -28.36 -8.01 12.99
CA PHE A 331 -27.30 -7.74 13.98
C PHE A 331 -27.90 -7.07 15.24
N TRP A 332 -28.75 -6.05 15.05
CA TRP A 332 -29.49 -5.38 16.12
C TRP A 332 -30.42 -6.34 16.88
N LEU A 333 -31.13 -7.24 16.20
CA LEU A 333 -32.03 -8.23 16.78
C LEU A 333 -31.27 -9.34 17.52
N ARG A 334 -30.13 -9.81 16.99
CA ARG A 334 -29.27 -10.80 17.68
C ARG A 334 -28.64 -10.26 18.96
N ARG A 335 -28.29 -8.96 19.02
CA ARG A 335 -27.74 -8.34 20.24
C ARG A 335 -28.79 -7.93 21.27
N ARG A 336 -30.01 -7.56 20.85
CA ARG A 336 -31.12 -7.25 21.78
C ARG A 336 -31.77 -8.48 22.42
N PHE A 337 -31.58 -9.67 21.83
CA PHE A 337 -32.16 -10.94 22.29
C PHE A 337 -31.10 -12.02 22.58
N ALA A 338 -29.98 -11.66 23.21
CA ALA A 338 -29.21 -12.63 23.97
C ALA A 338 -29.81 -12.72 25.38
N PRO A 339 -30.52 -13.80 25.78
CA PRO A 339 -31.01 -13.93 27.14
C PRO A 339 -29.82 -14.11 28.08
N CYS A 340 -29.79 -13.26 29.09
CA CYS A 340 -28.94 -13.35 30.27
C CYS A 340 -29.23 -14.68 30.98
N TRP A 341 -28.37 -15.69 30.79
CA TRP A 341 -28.24 -16.81 31.71
C TRP A 341 -26.80 -16.82 32.19
N SER A 342 -26.59 -16.14 33.31
CA SER A 342 -25.37 -16.23 34.10
C SER A 342 -25.76 -16.70 35.50
N ASP A 343 -25.12 -17.80 35.90
CA ASP A 343 -25.18 -18.42 37.21
C ASP A 343 -25.06 -17.44 38.38
N GLY A 344 -25.82 -17.73 39.44
CA GLY A 344 -25.70 -17.09 40.75
C GLY A 344 -25.66 -18.15 41.85
N ALA A 345 -24.49 -18.73 42.09
CA ALA A 345 -24.20 -19.50 43.29
C ALA A 345 -23.84 -18.56 44.45
N ALA A 346 -24.50 -18.69 45.60
CA ALA A 346 -23.91 -18.74 46.95
C ALA A 346 -24.95 -18.39 48.06
N GLY A 347 -24.97 -19.18 49.14
CA GLY A 347 -25.44 -18.71 50.45
C GLY A 347 -26.35 -19.66 51.24
N ARG A 348 -25.76 -20.63 51.96
CA ARG A 348 -26.35 -21.24 53.17
C ARG A 348 -26.38 -20.19 54.31
N PRO A 349 -27.33 -20.22 55.28
CA PRO A 349 -27.14 -21.09 56.47
C PRO A 349 -28.40 -21.67 57.17
N SER A 350 -28.21 -22.91 57.65
CA SER A 350 -28.59 -23.50 58.95
C SER A 350 -30.06 -23.64 59.46
N ARG A 351 -30.33 -24.89 59.87
CA ARG A 351 -30.95 -25.41 61.13
C ARG A 351 -32.35 -26.05 61.10
N ARG A 352 -32.39 -27.23 61.75
CA ARG A 352 -33.50 -28.08 62.26
C ARG A 352 -34.25 -28.91 61.20
N SER A 353 -34.67 -30.15 61.40
CA SER A 353 -34.45 -31.22 62.39
C SER A 353 -35.31 -32.42 61.95
N ASN A 354 -34.89 -33.64 62.30
CA ASN A 354 -35.69 -34.87 62.51
C ASN A 354 -35.99 -35.85 61.36
N HIS A 355 -35.64 -37.12 61.69
CA HIS A 355 -36.17 -38.44 61.33
C HIS A 355 -36.18 -38.87 59.85
N ALA A 356 -35.40 -39.87 59.42
CA ALA A 356 -35.39 -41.32 59.72
C ALA A 356 -36.42 -42.13 58.87
N VAL A 357 -35.99 -43.35 58.50
CA VAL A 357 -36.61 -44.39 57.63
C VAL A 357 -36.16 -44.25 56.16
N GLY A 358 -35.48 -45.20 55.50
CA GLY A 358 -35.26 -46.63 55.72
C GLY A 358 -35.85 -47.43 54.54
N LEU A 359 -35.07 -48.39 54.00
CA LEU A 359 -35.38 -49.42 52.98
C LEU A 359 -35.10 -49.03 51.50
N GLN A 360 -34.10 -49.62 50.83
CA GLN A 360 -34.06 -50.97 50.19
C GLN A 360 -35.25 -51.22 49.25
N THR A 361 -35.02 -51.28 47.93
CA THR A 361 -34.78 -52.54 47.16
C THR A 361 -34.57 -52.23 45.67
N ALA A 362 -33.88 -53.16 45.00
CA ALA A 362 -33.45 -53.15 43.61
C ALA A 362 -34.54 -53.64 42.61
N SER A 363 -34.18 -53.60 41.32
CA SER A 363 -34.80 -54.21 40.12
C SER A 363 -35.95 -53.37 39.53
N PHE A 364 -36.03 -53.05 38.23
CA PHE A 364 -35.46 -53.60 36.99
C PHE A 364 -34.93 -52.49 36.08
#